data_AF-A0A849RMY4-F1
#
_entry.id   AF-A0A849RMY4-F1
#
_cell.length_a   1.000
_cell.length_b   1.000
_cell.length_c   1.000
_cell.angle_alpha   90.00
_cell.angle_beta   90.00
_cell.angle_gamma   90.00
#
_symmetry.space_group_name_H-M   'P 1'
#
loop_
_entity.id
_entity.type
_entity.pdbx_description
1 polymer ?
#
loop_
_entity_poly.entity_id
_entity_poly.type
_entity_poly.pdbx_seq_one_letter_code
_entity_poly.pdbx_strand_id
1 'polypeptide(L)' 'MAHSPEERIVSDDQAARVARIQARAEDVFGEPEKAALWLNRQNRLLNDQTPLKAIQTDTGLQLALTILGRIEHGVY' A
#
# COMPACT_ATOMS: atom_id res chain seq x y z
N MET A 1 -10.64 2.74 32.72
CA MET A 1 -10.14 2.28 31.40
C MET A 1 -10.25 3.48 30.46
N ALA A 2 -9.20 4.28 30.36
CA ALA A 2 -9.14 5.38 29.40
C ALA A 2 -8.58 4.80 28.09
N HIS A 3 -9.37 4.85 27.02
CA HIS A 3 -8.88 4.56 25.68
C HIS A 3 -7.92 5.70 25.33
N SER A 4 -6.62 5.44 25.32
CA SER A 4 -5.57 6.44 25.12
C SER A 4 -5.78 7.20 23.79
N PRO A 5 -5.57 8.54 23.75
CA PRO A 5 -5.70 9.34 22.53
C PRO A 5 -4.69 8.98 21.43
N GLU A 6 -3.67 8.20 21.78
CA GLU A 6 -2.56 7.76 20.94
C GLU A 6 -3.02 6.84 19.80
N GLU A 7 -4.00 5.97 20.07
CA GLU A 7 -4.57 5.02 19.10
C GLU A 7 -5.25 5.74 17.92
N ARG A 8 -5.90 6.88 18.19
CA ARG A 8 -6.63 7.64 17.15
C ARG A 8 -5.69 8.22 16.10
N ILE A 9 -4.50 8.64 16.50
CA ILE A 9 -3.52 9.31 15.61
C ILE A 9 -2.83 8.28 14.70
N VAL A 10 -2.50 7.11 15.25
CA VAL A 10 -1.85 6.02 14.49
C VAL A 10 -2.80 5.43 13.44
N SER A 11 -4.07 5.23 13.80
CA SER A 11 -5.09 4.75 12.86
C SER A 11 -5.31 5.73 11.70
N ASP A 12 -5.26 7.04 11.97
CA ASP A 12 -5.36 8.09 10.96
C ASP A 12 -4.15 8.07 10.00
N ASP A 13 -2.93 7.94 10.53
CA ASP A 13 -1.72 7.80 9.70
C ASP A 13 -1.76 6.52 8.84
N GLN A 14 -2.19 5.41 9.42
CA GLN A 14 -2.34 4.15 8.68
C GLN A 14 -3.38 4.29 7.56
N ALA A 15 -4.54 4.89 7.84
CA ALA A 15 -5.58 5.15 6.84
C ALA A 15 -5.07 6.07 5.72
N ALA A 16 -4.31 7.10 6.07
CA ALA A 16 -3.69 8.01 5.10
C ALA A 16 -2.67 7.28 4.21
N ARG A 17 -1.85 6.37 4.77
CA ARG A 17 -0.92 5.55 3.99
C ARG A 17 -1.65 4.60 3.03
N VAL A 18 -2.72 3.95 3.50
CA VAL A 18 -3.56 3.09 2.66
C VAL A 18 -4.15 3.88 1.50
N ALA A 19 -4.75 5.05 1.78
CA ALA A 19 -5.34 5.90 0.76
C ALA A 19 -4.30 6.37 -0.28
N ARG A 20 -3.08 6.70 0.16
CA ARG A 20 -1.98 7.10 -0.75
C ARG A 20 -1.55 5.97 -1.68
N ILE A 21 -1.33 4.76 -1.17
CA ILE A 21 -0.90 3.63 -2.03
C ILE A 21 -2.04 3.17 -2.95
N GLN A 22 -3.28 3.24 -2.48
CA GLN A 22 -4.49 2.95 -3.25
C GLN A 22 -4.61 3.91 -4.43
N ALA A 23 -4.54 5.22 -4.19
CA ALA A 23 -4.58 6.22 -5.25
C ALA A 23 -3.43 6.06 -6.26
N ARG A 24 -2.22 5.72 -5.78
CA ARG A 24 -1.08 5.47 -6.69
C ARG A 24 -1.26 4.20 -7.51
N ALA A 25 -1.80 3.13 -6.92
CA ALA A 25 -2.10 1.92 -7.66
C ALA A 25 -3.21 2.16 -8.69
N GLU A 26 -4.25 2.94 -8.34
CA GLU A 26 -5.31 3.36 -9.27
C GLU A 26 -4.76 4.13 -10.47
N ASP A 27 -3.85 5.07 -10.25
CA ASP A 27 -3.17 5.84 -11.29
C ASP A 27 -2.35 4.94 -12.24
N VAL A 28 -1.64 3.95 -11.69
CA VAL A 28 -0.83 3.01 -12.46
C VAL A 28 -1.67 2.00 -13.24
N PHE A 29 -2.71 1.43 -12.62
CA PHE A 29 -3.54 0.40 -13.24
C PHE A 29 -4.70 0.97 -14.07
N GLY A 30 -5.05 2.24 -13.86
CA GLY A 30 -6.22 2.91 -14.47
C GLY A 30 -7.57 2.42 -13.95
N GLU A 31 -7.61 1.40 -13.09
CA GLU A 31 -8.83 0.76 -12.60
C GLU A 31 -8.77 0.51 -11.09
N PRO A 32 -9.76 0.97 -10.32
CA PRO A 32 -9.79 0.80 -8.86
C PRO A 32 -9.88 -0.66 -8.42
N GLU A 33 -10.57 -1.50 -9.20
CA GLU A 33 -10.68 -2.93 -8.93
C GLU A 33 -9.32 -3.63 -9.05
N LYS A 34 -8.53 -3.29 -10.08
CA LYS A 34 -7.17 -3.82 -10.27
C LYS A 34 -6.22 -3.36 -9.17
N ALA A 35 -6.32 -2.08 -8.77
CA ALA A 35 -5.55 -1.55 -7.67
C ALA A 35 -5.85 -2.27 -6.36
N ALA A 36 -7.13 -2.44 -6.01
CA ALA A 36 -7.54 -3.16 -4.80
C ALA A 36 -7.12 -4.63 -4.82
N LEU A 37 -7.22 -5.30 -5.98
CA LEU A 37 -6.75 -6.67 -6.17
C LEU A 37 -5.23 -6.77 -5.98
N TRP A 38 -4.45 -5.86 -6.56
CA TRP A 38 -3.00 -5.84 -6.42
C TRP A 38 -2.59 -5.61 -4.96
N LEU A 39 -3.26 -4.68 -4.27
CA LEU A 39 -3.02 -4.38 -2.86
C LEU A 39 -3.29 -5.55 -1.90
N ASN A 40 -4.21 -6.45 -2.27
CA ASN A 40 -4.52 -7.67 -1.53
C ASN A 40 -3.74 -8.89 -2.02
N ARG A 41 -3.03 -8.81 -3.15
CA ARG A 41 -2.20 -9.90 -3.67
C ARG A 41 -0.89 -9.97 -2.91
N GLN A 42 -0.54 -11.18 -2.46
CA GLN A 42 0.81 -11.44 -1.95
C GLN A 42 1.81 -11.21 -3.07
N ASN A 43 2.87 -10.48 -2.75
CA ASN A 43 3.94 -10.19 -3.69
C ASN A 43 5.25 -10.73 -3.15
N ARG A 44 5.90 -11.64 -3.89
CA ARG A 44 7.21 -12.19 -3.53
C ARG A 44 8.27 -11.10 -3.36
N LEU A 45 8.16 -10.01 -4.10
CA LEU A 45 9.05 -8.85 -3.98
C LEU A 45 8.85 -8.08 -2.66
N LEU A 46 7.73 -8.29 -1.98
CA LEU A 46 7.42 -7.77 -0.65
C LEU A 46 7.59 -8.84 0.43
N ASN A 47 8.52 -9.79 0.25
CA ASN A 47 8.76 -10.88 1.20
C ASN A 47 7.50 -11.74 1.45
N ASP A 48 6.76 -12.03 0.37
CA ASP A 48 5.48 -12.75 0.36
C ASP A 48 4.36 -12.08 1.18
N GLN A 49 4.54 -10.79 1.51
CA GLN A 49 3.50 -9.97 2.14
C GLN A 49 2.61 -9.30 1.10
N THR A 50 1.41 -8.91 1.52
CA THR A 50 0.55 -8.05 0.71
C THR A 50 1.05 -6.60 0.80
N PRO A 51 0.90 -5.79 -0.27
CA PRO A 51 1.19 -4.36 -0.22
C PRO A 51 0.53 -3.66 0.98
N LEU A 52 -0.73 -3.98 1.30
CA LEU A 52 -1.43 -3.44 2.47
C LEU A 52 -0.74 -3.76 3.80
N LYS A 53 -0.11 -4.92 3.93
CA LYS A 53 0.66 -5.27 5.12
C LYS A 53 2.03 -4.57 5.12
N ALA A 54 2.65 -4.44 3.96
CA ALA A 54 3.99 -3.89 3.79
C ALA A 54 4.05 -2.38 4.10
N ILE A 55 3.00 -1.61 3.76
CA ILE A 55 2.94 -0.15 4.00
C ILE A 55 2.94 0.26 5.49
N GLN A 56 2.78 -0.70 6.41
CA GLN A 56 2.97 -0.47 7.85
C GLN A 56 4.42 -0.10 8.21
N THR A 57 5.34 -0.31 7.27
CA THR A 57 6.75 0.11 7.39
C THR A 57 7.09 1.04 6.23
N ASP A 58 7.95 2.03 6.47
CA ASP A 58 8.40 2.94 5.42
C ASP A 58 9.11 2.20 4.28
N THR A 59 9.90 1.18 4.61
CA THR A 59 10.56 0.30 3.62
C THR A 59 9.54 -0.42 2.73
N GLY A 60 8.52 -1.04 3.33
CA GLY A 60 7.50 -1.74 2.55
C GLY A 60 6.66 -0.81 1.69
N LEU A 61 6.41 0.42 2.15
CA LEU A 61 5.78 1.46 1.33
C LEU A 61 6.65 1.86 0.13
N GLN A 62 7.95 2.11 0.33
CA GLN A 62 8.88 2.43 -0.76
C GLN A 62 8.99 1.30 -1.78
N LEU A 63 9.03 0.04 -1.33
CA LEU A 63 9.04 -1.13 -2.21
C LEU A 63 7.74 -1.23 -3.01
N ALA A 64 6.58 -1.06 -2.37
CA ALA A 64 5.28 -1.09 -3.05
C ALA A 64 5.22 -0.01 -4.15
N LEU A 65 5.65 1.22 -3.86
CA LEU A 65 5.72 2.31 -4.83
C LEU A 65 6.70 2.01 -5.97
N THR A 66 7.84 1.41 -5.67
CA THR A 66 8.84 0.99 -6.67
C THR A 66 8.26 -0.07 -7.62
N ILE A 67 7.53 -1.05 -7.08
CA ILE A 67 6.88 -2.09 -7.88
C ILE A 67 5.80 -1.46 -8.78
N LEU A 68 4.96 -0.56 -8.23
CA LEU A 68 3.97 0.17 -9.02
C LEU A 68 4.62 0.97 -10.16
N GLY A 69 5.72 1.68 -9.91
CA GLY A 69 6.44 2.38 -10.97
C GLY A 69 6.98 1.45 -12.06
N ARG A 70 7.46 0.25 -11.70
CA ARG A 70 7.89 -0.75 -12.69
C ARG A 70 6.73 -1.27 -13.56
N ILE A 71 5.56 -1.45 -12.94
CA ILE A 71 4.33 -1.87 -13.63
C ILE A 71 3.87 -0.76 -14.60
N GLU A 72 3.90 0.51 -14.17
CA GLU A 72 3.55 1.68 -14.99
C GLU A 72 4.40 1.77 -16.26
N HIS A 73 5.71 1.53 -16.15
CA HIS A 73 6.64 1.57 -17.27
C HIS A 73 6.63 0.30 -18.15
N GLY A 74 5.77 -0.69 -17.86
CA GLY A 74 5.65 -1.92 -18.65
C GLY A 74 6.87 -2.85 -18.55
N VAL A 75 7.68 -2.74 -17.49
CA VAL A 75 8.83 -3.62 -17.27
C VAL A 75 8.35 -4.88 -16.56
N TYR A 76 7.74 -5.81 -17.31
CA TYR A 76 7.46 -7.17 -16.85
C TYR A 76 7.42 -8.17 -18.00
#